data_AF-A0A1F8QPB1-F1
#
_entry.id   AF-A0A1F8QPB1-F1
#
_cell.length_a   1.000
_cell.length_b   1.000
_cell.length_c   1.000
_cell.angle_alpha   90.00
_cell.angle_beta   90.00
_cell.angle_gamma   90.00
#
_symmetry.space_group_name_H-M   'P 1'
#
loop_
_entity.id
_entity.type
_entity.pdbx_description
1 polymer ?
#
loop_
_entity_poly.entity_id
_entity_poly.type
_entity_poly.pdbx_seq_one_letter_code
_entity_poly.pdbx_strand_id
1 'polypeptide(L)' 'MAYREAPNEPLIPKHGGYRKLKSFQVAQLIYDVTVRFCDHHVDKRSRTHDQMVQAARSGVQNIAEGS' A
#
# COMPACT_ATOMS: atom_id res chain seq x y z
N MET A 1 -43.85 16.78 -14.51
CA MET A 1 -42.84 16.53 -13.46
C MET A 1 -42.08 15.27 -13.86
N ALA A 2 -40.97 15.41 -14.58
CA ALA A 2 -40.16 14.26 -15.00
C ALA A 2 -39.10 14.00 -13.92
N TYR A 3 -39.18 12.84 -13.28
CA TYR A 3 -38.14 12.36 -12.37
C TYR A 3 -36.90 12.06 -13.21
N ARG A 4 -35.81 12.80 -12.97
CA ARG A 4 -34.48 12.46 -13.50
C ARG A 4 -34.02 11.17 -12.81
N GLU A 5 -33.83 10.11 -13.58
CA GLU A 5 -33.13 8.92 -13.09
C GLU A 5 -31.74 9.32 -12.61
N ALA A 6 -31.41 8.96 -11.37
CA ALA A 6 -30.06 9.11 -10.85
C ALA A 6 -29.14 8.18 -11.66
N PRO A 7 -27.94 8.64 -12.07
CA PRO A 7 -27.02 7.79 -12.81
C PRO A 7 -26.69 6.54 -11.99
N ASN A 8 -26.72 5.39 -12.66
CA ASN A 8 -26.41 4.08 -12.12
C ASN A 8 -24.91 4.04 -11.77
N GLU A 9 -24.54 4.55 -10.59
CA GLU A 9 -23.16 4.43 -10.10
C GLU A 9 -22.84 2.95 -9.88
N PRO A 10 -21.72 2.44 -10.45
CA PRO A 10 -21.38 1.04 -10.33
C PRO A 10 -21.24 0.66 -8.85
N LEU A 11 -21.81 -0.49 -8.48
CA LEU A 11 -21.82 -1.04 -7.12
C LEU A 11 -20.42 -1.12 -6.48
N ILE A 12 -19.37 -1.17 -7.31
CA ILE A 12 -17.98 -1.15 -6.89
C ILE A 12 -17.29 0.05 -7.57
N PRO A 13 -16.75 1.02 -6.80
CA PRO A 13 -15.98 2.14 -7.35
C PRO A 13 -14.75 1.66 -8.12
N LYS A 14 -14.22 2.49 -9.03
CA LYS A 14 -12.94 2.18 -9.70
C LYS A 14 -11.81 2.10 -8.66
N HIS A 15 -11.25 0.92 -8.47
CA HIS A 15 -10.05 0.68 -7.66
C HIS A 15 -8.84 1.45 -8.20
N GLY A 16 -7.88 1.75 -7.32
CA GLY A 16 -6.62 2.44 -7.70
C GLY A 16 -6.47 3.87 -7.20
N GLY A 17 -7.50 4.41 -6.53
CA GLY A 17 -7.44 5.71 -5.85
C GLY A 17 -6.35 5.78 -4.78
N TYR A 18 -5.99 4.64 -4.16
CA TYR A 18 -4.96 4.54 -3.14
C TYR A 18 -3.62 5.18 -3.52
N ARG A 19 -3.25 5.19 -4.80
CA ARG A 19 -1.96 5.76 -5.26
C ARG A 19 -1.84 7.26 -4.93
N LYS A 20 -2.96 7.96 -4.80
CA LYS A 20 -3.00 9.38 -4.40
C LYS A 20 -3.02 9.58 -2.89
N LEU A 21 -3.21 8.53 -2.10
CA LEU A 21 -3.20 8.63 -0.64
C LEU A 21 -1.78 8.92 -0.16
N LYS A 22 -1.65 9.90 0.74
CA LYS A 22 -0.39 10.17 1.42
C LYS A 22 0.11 8.96 2.19
N SER A 23 -0.80 8.19 2.80
CA SER A 23 -0.46 6.95 3.51
C SER A 23 0.18 5.92 2.59
N PHE A 24 -0.32 5.74 1.37
CA PHE A 24 0.27 4.82 0.39
C PHE A 24 1.69 5.26 -0.02
N GLN A 25 1.85 6.55 -0.36
CA GLN A 25 3.15 7.11 -0.76
C GLN A 25 4.19 7.01 0.37
N VAL A 26 3.78 7.30 1.61
CA VAL A 26 4.64 7.16 2.79
C VAL A 26 4.95 5.69 3.07
N ALA A 27 3.99 4.77 2.89
CA ALA A 27 4.26 3.34 3.05
C ALA A 27 5.29 2.83 2.04
N GLN A 28 5.26 3.31 0.79
CA GLN A 28 6.30 2.99 -0.20
C GLN A 28 7.67 3.52 0.24
N LEU A 29 7.74 4.77 0.75
CA LEU A 29 8.99 5.32 1.27
C LEU A 29 9.51 4.50 2.47
N ILE A 30 8.63 4.10 3.39
CA ILE A 30 8.99 3.25 4.52
C ILE A 30 9.55 1.91 4.02
N TYR A 31 8.93 1.28 3.01
CA TYR A 31 9.46 0.07 2.41
C TYR A 31 10.88 0.25 1.86
N ASP A 32 11.10 1.28 1.04
CA ASP A 32 12.42 1.55 0.44
C ASP A 32 13.49 1.80 1.51
N VAL A 33 13.15 2.56 2.55
CA VAL A 33 14.06 2.86 3.67
C VAL A 33 14.31 1.60 4.51
N THR A 34 13.30 0.77 4.77
CA THR A 34 13.47 -0.49 5.51
C THR A 34 14.40 -1.44 4.76
N VAL A 35 14.24 -1.60 3.45
CA VAL A 35 15.13 -2.45 2.63
C VAL A 35 16.57 -1.95 2.73
N ARG A 36 16.80 -0.64 2.50
CA ARG A 36 18.14 -0.06 2.62
C ARG A 36 18.74 -0.22 4.01
N PHE A 37 17.95 0.04 5.05
CA PHE A 37 18.39 -0.12 6.43
C PHE A 37 18.81 -1.56 6.72
N CYS A 38 17.95 -2.53 6.35
CA CYS A 38 18.23 -3.94 6.54
C CYS A 38 19.49 -4.37 5.78
N ASP A 39 19.66 -3.94 4.53
CA ASP A 39 20.82 -4.30 3.72
C ASP A 39 22.16 -3.77 4.24
N HIS A 40 22.14 -2.65 4.95
CA HIS A 40 23.34 -2.01 5.51
C HIS A 40 23.63 -2.42 6.97
N HIS A 41 22.59 -2.72 7.75
CA HIS A 41 22.71 -2.81 9.21
C HIS A 41 22.22 -4.14 9.80
N VAL A 42 21.60 -5.01 9.00
CA VAL A 42 21.11 -6.32 9.44
C VAL A 42 21.75 -7.39 8.57
N ASP A 43 22.21 -8.48 9.20
CA ASP A 43 22.76 -9.60 8.43
C ASP A 43 21.70 -10.12 7.44
N LYS A 44 22.05 -10.14 6.16
CA LYS A 44 21.18 -10.55 5.04
C LYS A 44 20.68 -11.98 5.14
N ARG A 45 21.35 -12.84 5.92
CA ARG A 45 20.92 -14.23 6.17
C ARG A 45 20.14 -14.37 7.46
N SER A 46 19.95 -13.28 8.21
CA SER A 46 19.18 -13.32 9.44
C SER A 46 17.69 -13.33 9.15
N ARG A 47 16.95 -14.10 9.95
CA ARG A 47 15.48 -14.09 9.94
C ARG A 47 14.91 -12.69 10.20
N THR A 48 15.60 -11.86 10.97
CA THR A 48 15.19 -10.49 11.28
C THR A 48 15.18 -9.61 10.02
N HIS A 49 16.16 -9.76 9.14
CA HIS A 49 16.18 -9.06 7.84
C HIS A 49 14.91 -9.39 7.04
N ASP A 50 14.66 -10.68 6.83
CA ASP A 50 13.50 -11.16 6.08
C ASP A 50 12.18 -10.67 6.68
N GLN A 51 12.03 -10.75 8.01
CA GLN A 51 10.82 -10.31 8.70
C GLN A 51 10.55 -8.82 8.53
N MET A 52 11.58 -7.98 8.64
CA MET A 52 11.44 -6.54 8.50
C MET A 52 11.06 -6.15 7.06
N VAL A 53 11.75 -6.72 6.06
CA VAL A 53 11.45 -6.44 4.65
C VAL A 53 10.04 -6.92 4.28
N GLN A 54 9.63 -8.09 4.77
CA GLN A 54 8.28 -8.63 4.52
C GLN A 54 7.20 -7.77 5.18
N ALA A 55 7.39 -7.36 6.44
CA ALA A 55 6.43 -6.50 7.14
C ALA A 55 6.24 -5.17 6.42
N ALA A 56 7.34 -4.55 5.98
CA ALA A 56 7.26 -3.30 5.24
C ALA A 56 6.56 -3.46 3.87
N ARG A 57 6.80 -4.58 3.17
CA ARG A 57 6.10 -4.90 1.91
C ARG A 57 4.58 -5.09 2.13
N SER A 58 4.21 -5.83 3.17
CA SER A 58 2.80 -6.06 3.52
C SER A 58 2.08 -4.74 3.85
N GLY A 59 2.76 -3.78 4.49
CA GLY A 59 2.19 -2.46 4.75
C GLY A 59 1.70 -1.71 3.50
N VAL A 60 2.44 -1.81 2.38
CA VAL A 60 2.04 -1.22 1.09
C VAL A 60 0.83 -1.96 0.49
N GLN A 61 0.83 -3.30 0.57
CA GLN A 61 -0.23 -4.16 0.03
C GLN A 61 -1.56 -3.96 0.76
N ASN A 62 -1.55 -3.89 2.09
CA ASN A 62 -2.76 -3.68 2.89
C ASN A 62 -3.52 -2.41 2.49
N ILE A 63 -2.81 -1.34 2.10
CA ILE A 63 -3.42 -0.09 1.65
C ILE A 63 -3.99 -0.23 0.23
N ALA A 64 -3.29 -0.98 -0.65
CA ALA A 64 -3.74 -1.21 -2.01
C ALA A 64 -4.98 -2.13 -2.06
N GLU A 65 -5.02 -3.15 -1.21
CA GLU A 65 -6.13 -4.12 -1.10
C GLU A 65 -7.36 -3.52 -0.41
N GLY A 66 -7.16 -2.56 0.50
CA GLY A 66 -8.25 -1.86 1.19
C GLY A 66 -8.90 -0.72 0.39
N SER A 67 -8.56 -0.53 -0.90
CA SER A 67 -8.95 0.64 -1.71
C SER A 67 -9.64 0.30 -3.04
#